data_AF-A0A158NW70-F1
#
_entry.id   AF-A0A158NW70-F1
#
_cell.length_a   1.000
_cell.length_b   1.000
_cell.length_c   1.000
_cell.angle_alpha   90.00
_cell.angle_beta   90.00
_cell.angle_gamma   90.00
#
_symmetry.space_group_name_H-M   'P 1'
#
loop_
_entity.id
_entity.type
_entity.pdbx_description
1 polymer ?
#
loop_
_entity_poly.entity_id
_entity_poly.type
_entity_poly.pdbx_seq_one_letter_code
_entity_poly.pdbx_strand_id
1 'polypeptide(L)'
;MTSGVTTKFDPDWVRMVELRATGARMAGSLDTRSSNRLHYAILTILDTIFSALVAAPAVVGYWRGTWELSDFYVYPDEPVLSSFASITIGFTGLFAFNVLQHGLNDILHPDKHRLSYYLGSRIYTGVFGFCCVNAWRGAWKALDIYTELMPGTVFATTIVSLLALGIMRAVRNVSAPPFSLVLDSCPGYFEVQTMFRVNLFLFSNLLLLNNNFPFPDDNMYNMYNIEQMKRS
;
A
#
# COMPACT_ATOMS: atom_id res chain seq x y z
N MET A 1 66.38 -5.35 -56.64
CA MET A 1 66.01 -6.45 -55.72
C MET A 1 65.99 -5.88 -54.31
N THR A 2 64.81 -5.63 -53.74
CA THR A 2 64.61 -5.48 -52.29
C THR A 2 63.28 -6.13 -51.94
N SER A 3 63.39 -7.21 -51.18
CA SER A 3 62.35 -8.16 -50.78
C SER A 3 61.25 -7.52 -49.94
N GLY A 4 59.98 -7.65 -50.36
CA GLY A 4 58.82 -7.34 -49.53
C GLY A 4 58.58 -8.45 -48.51
N VAL A 5 58.79 -8.15 -47.23
CA VAL A 5 58.42 -9.05 -46.12
C VAL A 5 56.91 -8.90 -45.90
N THR A 6 56.12 -9.83 -46.42
CA THR A 6 54.71 -9.98 -46.00
C THR A 6 54.69 -10.64 -44.63
N THR A 7 54.51 -9.84 -43.58
CA THR A 7 54.18 -10.33 -42.24
C THR A 7 52.84 -11.07 -42.30
N LYS A 8 52.86 -12.41 -42.34
CA LYS A 8 51.65 -13.21 -42.09
C LYS A 8 51.24 -12.95 -40.65
N PHE A 9 50.15 -12.21 -40.46
CA PHE A 9 49.50 -12.12 -39.16
C PHE A 9 49.02 -13.52 -38.78
N ASP A 10 49.56 -14.04 -37.68
CA ASP A 10 49.24 -15.39 -37.21
C ASP A 10 47.79 -15.44 -36.66
N PRO A 11 46.86 -16.16 -37.30
CA PRO A 11 45.46 -16.15 -36.89
C PRO A 11 45.25 -16.59 -35.43
N ASP A 12 46.19 -17.33 -34.84
CA ASP A 12 46.10 -17.76 -33.45
C ASP A 12 46.34 -16.61 -32.46
N TRP A 13 47.17 -15.60 -32.77
CA TRP A 13 47.35 -14.46 -31.87
C TRP A 13 46.08 -13.60 -31.81
N VAL A 14 45.39 -13.41 -32.94
CA VAL A 14 44.13 -12.64 -33.01
C VAL A 14 43.07 -13.32 -32.15
N ARG A 15 42.91 -14.63 -32.33
CA ARG A 15 41.97 -15.44 -31.56
C ARG A 15 42.25 -15.39 -30.06
N MET A 16 43.53 -15.42 -29.65
CA MET A 16 43.93 -15.31 -28.25
C MET A 16 43.62 -13.93 -27.65
N VAL A 17 43.78 -12.85 -28.43
CA VAL A 17 43.40 -11.50 -28.02
C VAL A 17 41.88 -11.37 -27.86
N GLU A 18 41.10 -11.91 -28.79
CA GLU A 18 39.64 -11.92 -28.72
C GLU A 18 39.09 -12.72 -27.52
N LEU A 19 39.67 -13.89 -27.24
CA LEU A 19 39.30 -14.69 -26.07
C LEU A 19 39.58 -13.95 -24.75
N ARG A 20 40.73 -13.27 -24.65
CA ARG A 20 41.07 -12.45 -23.48
C ARG A 20 40.13 -11.25 -23.33
N ALA A 21 39.82 -10.56 -24.42
CA ALA A 21 38.88 -9.43 -24.42
C ALA A 21 37.46 -9.87 -24.02
N THR A 22 37.01 -11.03 -24.50
CA THR A 22 35.71 -11.61 -24.16
C THR A 22 35.65 -12.04 -22.69
N GLY A 23 36.71 -12.67 -22.19
CA GLY A 23 36.84 -13.05 -20.78
C GLY A 23 36.80 -11.84 -19.84
N ALA A 24 37.51 -10.76 -20.19
CA ALA A 24 37.52 -9.53 -19.40
C ALA A 24 36.13 -8.83 -19.38
N ARG A 25 35.42 -8.81 -20.51
CA ARG A 25 34.05 -8.27 -20.59
C ARG A 25 33.06 -9.08 -19.76
N MET A 26 33.17 -10.41 -19.79
CA MET A 26 32.32 -11.31 -18.99
C MET A 26 32.58 -11.14 -17.49
N ALA A 27 33.86 -11.06 -17.08
CA ALA A 27 34.22 -10.80 -15.69
C ALA A 27 33.66 -9.45 -15.19
N GLY A 28 33.84 -8.37 -15.95
CA GLY A 28 33.29 -7.06 -15.60
C GLY A 28 31.75 -7.04 -15.54
N SER A 29 31.07 -7.77 -16.43
CA SER A 29 29.61 -7.92 -16.38
C SER A 29 29.12 -8.72 -15.16
N LEU A 30 29.87 -9.72 -14.73
CA LEU A 30 29.54 -10.53 -13.55
C LEU A 30 29.77 -9.73 -12.26
N ASP A 31 30.87 -9.00 -12.16
CA ASP A 31 31.20 -8.16 -11.01
C ASP A 31 30.19 -7.02 -10.85
N THR A 32 29.80 -6.35 -11.95
CA THR A 32 28.78 -5.30 -11.91
C THR A 32 27.42 -5.86 -11.49
N ARG A 33 27.01 -7.03 -12.02
CA ARG A 33 25.75 -7.68 -11.66
C ARG A 33 25.75 -8.18 -10.22
N SER A 34 26.89 -8.66 -9.71
CA SER A 34 27.07 -9.11 -8.33
C SER A 34 27.01 -7.94 -7.35
N SER A 35 27.74 -6.85 -7.64
CA SER A 35 27.75 -5.62 -6.85
C SER A 35 26.35 -5.01 -6.73
N ASN A 36 25.59 -4.97 -7.83
CA ASN A 36 24.21 -4.49 -7.81
C ASN A 36 23.30 -5.38 -6.95
N ARG A 37 23.43 -6.72 -7.03
CA ARG A 37 22.65 -7.63 -6.17
C ARG A 37 23.00 -7.49 -4.70
N LEU A 38 24.29 -7.36 -4.38
CA LEU A 38 24.75 -7.16 -3.01
C LEU A 38 24.23 -5.82 -2.45
N HIS A 39 24.29 -4.76 -3.25
CA HIS A 39 23.72 -3.46 -2.89
C HIS A 39 22.23 -3.55 -2.56
N TYR A 40 21.42 -4.15 -3.44
CA TYR A 40 19.99 -4.35 -3.16
C TYR A 40 19.75 -5.26 -1.96
N ALA A 41 20.53 -6.34 -1.81
CA ALA A 41 20.40 -7.23 -0.65
C ALA A 41 20.68 -6.50 0.67
N ILE A 42 21.73 -5.66 0.71
CA ILE A 42 22.04 -4.84 1.88
C ILE A 42 20.91 -3.86 2.18
N LEU A 43 20.39 -3.15 1.16
CA LEU A 43 19.27 -2.23 1.35
C LEU A 43 18.04 -2.96 1.90
N THR A 44 17.69 -4.12 1.36
CA THR A 44 16.57 -4.93 1.84
C THR A 44 16.77 -5.39 3.29
N ILE A 45 17.98 -5.82 3.66
CA ILE A 45 18.29 -6.25 5.03
C ILE A 45 18.17 -5.06 5.99
N LEU A 46 18.74 -3.90 5.64
CA LEU A 46 18.66 -2.70 6.46
C LEU A 46 17.22 -2.22 6.62
N ASP A 47 16.45 -2.20 5.53
CA ASP A 47 15.02 -1.86 5.55
C ASP A 47 14.21 -2.83 6.41
N THR A 48 14.52 -4.12 6.34
CA THR A 48 13.88 -5.17 7.16
C THR A 48 14.20 -4.97 8.64
N ILE A 49 15.47 -4.74 8.99
CA ILE A 49 15.90 -4.51 10.37
C ILE A 49 15.24 -3.23 10.92
N PHE A 50 15.26 -2.15 10.16
CA PHE A 50 14.62 -0.89 10.54
C PHE A 50 13.11 -1.08 10.74
N SER A 51 12.44 -1.75 9.80
CA SER A 51 11.02 -2.03 9.89
C SER A 51 10.67 -2.91 11.09
N ALA A 52 11.47 -3.94 11.38
CA ALA A 52 11.24 -4.86 12.49
C ALA A 52 11.53 -4.25 13.86
N LEU A 53 12.57 -3.42 13.99
CA LEU A 53 13.03 -2.89 15.27
C LEU A 53 12.48 -1.51 15.62
N VAL A 54 12.10 -0.72 14.61
CA VAL A 54 11.65 0.66 14.81
C VAL A 54 10.20 0.81 14.40
N ALA A 55 9.87 0.51 13.14
CA ALA A 55 8.53 0.77 12.63
C ALA A 55 7.47 -0.11 13.30
N ALA A 56 7.68 -1.43 13.38
CA ALA A 56 6.71 -2.35 13.98
C ALA A 56 6.46 -2.06 15.48
N PRO A 57 7.49 -1.89 16.34
CA PRO A 57 7.26 -1.54 17.73
C PRO A 57 6.61 -0.16 17.90
N ALA A 58 6.96 0.82 17.07
CA ALA A 58 6.32 2.15 17.11
C ALA A 58 4.83 2.07 16.75
N VAL A 59 4.48 1.30 15.71
CA VAL A 59 3.08 1.07 15.32
C VAL A 59 2.33 0.35 16.44
N VAL A 60 2.89 -0.72 17.00
CA VAL A 60 2.31 -1.44 18.13
C VAL A 60 2.10 -0.52 19.33
N GLY A 61 3.10 0.30 19.67
CA GLY A 61 3.02 1.27 20.76
C GLY A 61 1.94 2.32 20.54
N TYR A 62 1.82 2.87 19.33
CA TYR A 62 0.73 3.79 18.97
C TYR A 62 -0.64 3.13 19.10
N TRP A 63 -0.79 1.91 18.58
CA TRP A 63 -2.05 1.18 18.60
C TRP A 63 -2.47 0.85 20.03
N ARG A 64 -1.55 0.25 20.80
CA ARG A 64 -1.76 -0.11 22.19
C ARG A 64 -2.00 1.11 23.07
N GLY A 65 -1.22 2.17 22.88
CA GLY A 65 -1.36 3.42 23.63
C GLY A 65 -2.70 4.10 23.38
N THR A 66 -3.13 4.18 22.12
CA THR A 66 -4.44 4.74 21.75
C THR A 66 -5.60 3.92 22.31
N TRP A 67 -5.44 2.59 22.29
CA TRP A 67 -6.42 1.66 22.85
C TRP A 67 -6.56 1.85 24.37
N GLU A 68 -5.46 1.84 25.11
CA GLU A 68 -5.46 2.07 26.56
C GLU A 68 -6.05 3.43 26.91
N LEU A 69 -5.64 4.47 26.19
CA LEU A 69 -6.18 5.81 26.38
C LEU A 69 -7.71 5.81 26.20
N SER A 70 -8.20 5.13 25.16
CA SER A 70 -9.63 5.00 24.94
C SER A 70 -10.35 4.21 26.04
N ASP A 71 -9.69 3.22 26.65
CA ASP A 71 -10.23 2.51 27.81
C ASP A 71 -10.34 3.40 29.05
N PHE A 72 -9.43 4.35 29.25
CA PHE A 72 -9.52 5.32 30.34
C PHE A 72 -10.55 6.45 30.08
N TYR A 73 -10.65 6.96 28.86
CA TYR A 73 -11.45 8.15 28.56
C TYR A 73 -12.87 7.86 28.04
N VAL A 74 -13.11 6.72 27.38
CA VAL A 74 -14.40 6.44 26.73
C VAL A 74 -15.25 5.57 27.65
N TYR A 75 -16.13 6.22 28.42
CA TYR A 75 -17.12 5.57 29.29
C TYR A 75 -16.55 4.38 30.09
N PRO A 76 -15.60 4.61 31.02
CA PRO A 76 -14.89 3.53 31.72
C PRO A 76 -15.83 2.63 32.53
N ASP A 77 -16.90 3.20 33.09
CA ASP A 77 -17.83 2.49 33.96
C ASP A 77 -18.93 1.72 33.20
N GLU A 78 -19.08 1.98 31.90
CA GLU A 78 -20.19 1.45 31.08
C GLU A 78 -19.66 0.75 29.81
N PRO A 79 -19.34 -0.56 29.89
CA PRO A 79 -18.64 -1.26 28.81
C PRO A 79 -19.44 -1.34 27.50
N VAL A 80 -20.76 -1.42 27.58
CA VAL A 80 -21.65 -1.46 26.40
C VAL A 80 -21.65 -0.12 25.67
N LEU A 81 -21.83 0.99 26.40
CA LEU A 81 -21.77 2.34 25.82
C LEU A 81 -20.38 2.65 25.29
N SER A 82 -19.34 2.21 26.01
CA SER A 82 -17.95 2.34 25.60
C SER A 82 -17.69 1.64 24.25
N SER A 83 -18.15 0.40 24.09
CA SER A 83 -18.05 -0.35 22.83
C SER A 83 -18.78 0.37 21.70
N PHE A 84 -20.04 0.75 21.92
CA PHE A 84 -20.85 1.41 20.91
C PHE A 84 -20.28 2.77 20.47
N ALA A 85 -19.79 3.57 21.42
CA ALA A 85 -19.12 4.84 21.14
C ALA A 85 -17.87 4.63 20.29
N SER A 86 -17.03 3.64 20.61
CA SER A 86 -15.84 3.31 19.81
C SER A 86 -16.19 2.82 18.40
N ILE A 87 -17.20 1.96 18.24
CA ILE A 87 -17.69 1.55 16.92
C ILE A 87 -18.15 2.76 16.12
N THR A 88 -18.95 3.63 16.74
CA THR A 88 -19.52 4.82 16.10
C THR A 88 -18.42 5.78 15.65
N ILE A 89 -17.48 6.12 16.54
CA ILE A 89 -16.33 6.99 16.23
C ILE A 89 -15.47 6.38 15.11
N GLY A 90 -15.21 5.08 15.20
CA GLY A 90 -14.37 4.38 14.25
C GLY A 90 -14.96 4.35 12.85
N PHE A 91 -16.15 3.74 12.69
CA PHE A 91 -16.77 3.58 11.37
C PHE A 91 -17.23 4.91 10.76
N THR A 92 -17.76 5.84 11.56
CA THR A 92 -18.15 7.16 11.05
C THR A 92 -16.93 7.94 10.57
N GLY A 93 -15.84 7.92 11.32
CA GLY A 93 -14.60 8.57 10.92
C GLY A 93 -13.99 7.97 9.66
N LEU A 94 -13.90 6.63 9.59
CA LEU A 94 -13.41 5.93 8.39
C LEU A 94 -14.28 6.23 7.16
N PHE A 95 -15.60 6.26 7.32
CA PHE A 95 -16.52 6.62 6.24
C PHE A 95 -16.34 8.08 5.81
N ALA A 96 -16.28 9.02 6.76
CA ALA A 96 -16.06 10.43 6.47
C ALA A 96 -14.77 10.67 5.69
N PHE A 97 -13.66 10.02 6.08
CA PHE A 97 -12.39 10.13 5.34
C PHE A 97 -12.48 9.54 3.93
N ASN A 98 -13.20 8.42 3.75
CA ASN A 98 -13.43 7.86 2.41
C ASN A 98 -14.24 8.81 1.51
N VAL A 99 -15.24 9.52 2.06
CA VAL A 99 -16.02 10.49 1.28
C VAL A 99 -15.19 11.74 0.98
N LEU A 100 -14.43 12.23 1.96
CA LEU A 100 -13.67 13.47 1.86
C LEU A 100 -12.32 13.31 1.14
N GLN A 101 -11.93 12.10 0.74
CA GLN A 101 -10.61 11.82 0.14
C GLN A 101 -10.25 12.74 -1.04
N HIS A 102 -11.21 13.02 -1.94
CA HIS A 102 -11.00 13.87 -3.11
C HIS A 102 -10.80 15.34 -2.70
N GLY A 103 -11.65 15.84 -1.80
CA GLY A 103 -11.52 17.21 -1.30
C GLY A 103 -10.22 17.43 -0.51
N LEU A 104 -9.81 16.44 0.28
CA LEU A 104 -8.53 16.47 0.99
C LEU A 104 -7.34 16.48 0.02
N ASN A 105 -7.41 15.70 -1.06
CA ASN A 105 -6.37 15.68 -2.10
C ASN A 105 -6.26 17.04 -2.84
N ASP A 106 -7.39 17.69 -3.11
CA ASP A 106 -7.42 18.99 -3.80
C ASP A 106 -6.94 20.16 -2.91
N ILE A 107 -7.22 20.08 -1.60
CA ILE A 107 -6.81 21.09 -0.61
C ILE A 107 -5.35 20.90 -0.22
N LEU A 108 -4.95 19.66 0.08
CA LEU A 108 -3.60 19.26 0.45
C LEU A 108 -2.86 18.76 -0.79
N HIS A 109 -2.71 19.63 -1.79
CA HIS A 109 -1.91 19.31 -2.97
C HIS A 109 -0.43 19.72 -2.75
N PRO A 110 0.55 18.86 -3.08
CA PRO A 110 1.98 19.16 -2.92
C PRO A 110 2.42 20.47 -3.59
N ASP A 111 1.78 20.81 -4.71
CA ASP A 111 2.16 21.92 -5.58
C ASP A 111 1.66 23.29 -5.11
N LYS A 112 0.65 23.36 -4.23
CA LYS A 112 0.12 24.64 -3.70
C LYS A 112 0.85 25.08 -2.44
N HIS A 113 0.92 24.20 -1.44
CA HIS A 113 1.45 24.53 -0.12
C HIS A 113 2.20 23.35 0.50
N ARG A 114 3.51 23.29 0.27
CA ARG A 114 4.36 22.17 0.72
C ARG A 114 4.29 21.91 2.23
N LEU A 115 4.21 22.97 3.06
CA LEU A 115 4.11 22.82 4.51
C LEU A 115 2.74 22.30 4.95
N SER A 116 1.64 22.83 4.38
CA SER A 116 0.30 22.33 4.73
C SER A 116 0.11 20.90 4.28
N TYR A 117 0.69 20.51 3.13
CA TYR A 117 0.72 19.12 2.68
C TYR A 117 1.42 18.20 3.70
N TYR A 118 2.65 18.53 4.13
CA TYR A 118 3.37 17.71 5.10
C TYR A 118 2.68 17.65 6.46
N LEU A 119 2.17 18.77 6.98
CA LEU A 119 1.50 18.77 8.28
C LEU A 119 0.13 18.09 8.20
N GLY A 120 -0.65 18.42 7.18
CA GLY A 120 -1.99 17.89 6.94
C GLY A 120 -1.98 16.39 6.69
N SER A 121 -1.02 15.87 5.91
CA SER A 121 -0.84 14.43 5.70
C SER A 121 -0.57 13.67 7.00
N ARG A 122 0.30 14.19 7.87
CA ARG A 122 0.62 13.55 9.16
C ARG A 122 -0.56 13.57 10.13
N ILE A 123 -1.26 14.70 10.23
CA ILE A 123 -2.48 14.81 11.04
C ILE A 123 -3.54 13.85 10.52
N TYR A 124 -3.74 13.81 9.20
CA TYR A 124 -4.67 12.90 8.55
C TYR A 124 -4.37 11.45 8.92
N THR A 125 -3.12 10.98 8.75
CA THR A 125 -2.75 9.60 9.10
C THR A 125 -2.96 9.32 10.59
N GLY A 126 -2.66 10.28 11.46
CA GLY A 126 -2.86 10.14 12.90
C GLY A 126 -4.34 10.02 13.30
N VAL A 127 -5.22 10.83 12.71
CA VAL A 127 -6.67 10.78 13.00
C VAL A 127 -7.32 9.56 12.34
N PHE A 128 -6.95 9.25 11.10
CA PHE A 128 -7.41 8.03 10.42
C PHE A 128 -7.00 6.78 11.20
N GLY A 129 -5.77 6.73 11.70
CA GLY A 129 -5.28 5.69 12.61
C GLY A 129 -6.11 5.59 13.88
N PHE A 130 -6.46 6.72 14.50
CA PHE A 130 -7.30 6.76 15.70
C PHE A 130 -8.71 6.19 15.46
N CYS A 131 -9.34 6.54 14.33
CA CYS A 131 -10.62 5.96 13.93
C CYS A 131 -10.50 4.46 13.69
N CYS A 132 -9.42 4.01 13.04
CA CYS A 132 -9.15 2.59 12.83
C CYS A 132 -9.03 1.83 14.17
N VAL A 133 -8.21 2.33 15.12
CA VAL A 133 -8.08 1.74 16.46
C VAL A 133 -9.44 1.64 17.15
N ASN A 134 -10.26 2.69 17.09
CA ASN A 134 -11.58 2.69 17.73
C ASN A 134 -12.56 1.69 17.09
N ALA A 135 -12.55 1.53 15.75
CA ALA A 135 -13.37 0.55 15.08
C ALA A 135 -13.03 -0.87 15.56
N TRP A 136 -11.73 -1.20 15.63
CA TRP A 136 -11.26 -2.48 16.14
C TRP A 136 -11.57 -2.67 17.62
N ARG A 137 -11.25 -1.68 18.45
CA ARG A 137 -11.50 -1.71 19.90
C ARG A 137 -12.97 -1.89 20.23
N GLY A 138 -13.84 -1.17 19.54
CA GLY A 138 -15.28 -1.30 19.69
C GLY A 138 -15.78 -2.70 19.32
N ALA A 139 -15.32 -3.23 18.18
CA ALA A 139 -15.68 -4.57 17.72
C ALA A 139 -15.19 -5.68 18.67
N TRP A 140 -13.95 -5.59 19.16
CA TRP A 140 -13.40 -6.53 20.14
C TRP A 140 -14.17 -6.49 21.46
N LYS A 141 -14.44 -5.29 22.01
CA LYS A 141 -15.28 -5.18 23.21
C LYS A 141 -16.69 -5.73 23.01
N ALA A 142 -17.30 -5.49 21.84
CA ALA A 142 -18.62 -6.05 21.55
C ALA A 142 -18.56 -7.58 21.58
N LEU A 143 -17.57 -8.19 20.94
CA LEU A 143 -17.37 -9.63 20.94
C LEU A 143 -17.20 -10.17 22.37
N ASP A 144 -16.36 -9.54 23.18
CA ASP A 144 -16.12 -9.98 24.56
C ASP A 144 -17.40 -9.93 25.41
N ILE A 145 -18.22 -8.89 25.26
CA ILE A 145 -19.48 -8.72 25.98
C ILE A 145 -20.50 -9.80 25.60
N TYR A 146 -20.59 -10.18 24.32
CA TYR A 146 -21.63 -11.09 23.85
C TYR A 146 -21.24 -12.57 23.86
N THR A 147 -19.95 -12.89 23.87
CA THR A 147 -19.51 -14.28 23.71
C THR A 147 -18.93 -14.93 24.95
N GLU A 148 -18.63 -14.16 26.00
CA GLU A 148 -17.95 -14.59 27.23
C GLU A 148 -16.62 -15.33 26.95
N LEU A 149 -15.63 -15.23 27.85
CA LEU A 149 -14.29 -15.82 27.63
C LEU A 149 -14.24 -17.33 27.94
N MET A 150 -15.24 -18.10 27.51
CA MET A 150 -15.24 -19.56 27.65
C MET A 150 -14.43 -20.22 26.52
N PRO A 151 -13.65 -21.27 26.80
CA PRO A 151 -12.88 -21.95 25.75
C PRO A 151 -13.76 -22.41 24.57
N GLY A 152 -14.96 -22.92 24.84
CA GLY A 152 -15.90 -23.38 23.81
C GLY A 152 -16.40 -22.26 22.90
N THR A 153 -16.70 -21.09 23.44
CA THR A 153 -17.19 -19.94 22.65
C THR A 153 -16.06 -19.36 21.81
N VAL A 154 -14.83 -19.33 22.31
CA VAL A 154 -13.64 -18.92 21.55
C VAL A 154 -13.38 -19.85 20.36
N PHE A 155 -13.48 -21.17 20.54
CA PHE A 155 -13.34 -22.11 19.42
C PHE A 155 -14.45 -21.92 18.39
N ALA A 156 -15.70 -21.75 18.83
CA ALA A 156 -16.83 -21.55 17.94
C ALA A 156 -16.70 -20.24 17.12
N THR A 157 -16.38 -19.11 17.76
CA THR A 157 -16.18 -17.82 17.08
C THR A 157 -15.01 -17.87 16.11
N THR A 158 -13.93 -18.57 16.46
CA THR A 158 -12.77 -18.75 15.58
C THR A 158 -13.15 -19.55 14.34
N ILE A 159 -13.86 -20.67 14.50
CA ILE A 159 -14.30 -21.50 13.35
C ILE A 159 -15.25 -20.70 12.45
N VAL A 160 -16.23 -20.00 13.02
CA VAL A 160 -17.17 -19.16 12.26
C VAL A 160 -16.42 -18.06 11.50
N SER A 161 -15.46 -17.41 12.14
CA SER A 161 -14.63 -16.37 11.51
C SER A 161 -13.76 -16.92 10.38
N LEU A 162 -13.14 -18.09 10.57
CA LEU A 162 -12.35 -18.76 9.53
C LEU A 162 -13.22 -19.19 8.33
N LEU A 163 -14.42 -19.69 8.58
CA LEU A 163 -15.37 -20.03 7.52
C LEU A 163 -15.78 -18.78 6.74
N ALA A 164 -16.12 -17.68 7.43
CA ALA A 164 -16.45 -16.41 6.80
C ALA A 164 -15.29 -15.87 5.95
N LEU A 165 -14.06 -15.90 6.48
CA LEU A 165 -12.86 -15.53 5.73
C LEU A 165 -12.61 -16.45 4.54
N GLY A 166 -12.90 -17.75 4.67
CA GLY A 166 -12.83 -18.74 3.59
C GLY A 166 -13.79 -18.40 2.44
N ILE A 167 -15.05 -18.10 2.78
CA ILE A 167 -16.08 -17.69 1.82
C ILE A 167 -15.67 -16.41 1.10
N MET A 168 -15.14 -15.42 1.84
CA MET A 168 -14.66 -14.16 1.27
C MET A 168 -13.31 -14.28 0.55
N ARG A 169 -12.69 -15.47 0.54
CA ARG A 169 -11.33 -15.72 0.02
C ARG A 169 -10.27 -14.78 0.64
N ALA A 170 -10.50 -14.36 1.87
CA ALA A 170 -9.72 -13.37 2.61
C ALA A 170 -8.81 -14.01 3.68
N VAL A 171 -8.71 -15.34 3.74
CA VAL A 171 -7.87 -16.07 4.71
C VAL A 171 -6.40 -15.60 4.69
N ARG A 172 -5.89 -15.19 3.52
CA ARG A 172 -4.54 -14.62 3.38
C ARG A 172 -4.32 -13.32 4.17
N ASN A 173 -5.39 -12.62 4.55
CA ASN A 173 -5.28 -11.38 5.34
C ASN A 173 -4.89 -11.67 6.80
N VAL A 174 -5.02 -12.92 7.26
CA VAL A 174 -4.60 -13.33 8.61
C VAL A 174 -3.06 -13.36 8.73
N SER A 175 -2.34 -13.57 7.62
CA SER A 175 -0.87 -13.57 7.58
C SER A 175 -0.26 -12.17 7.42
N ALA A 176 -0.99 -11.12 7.79
CA ALA A 176 -0.45 -9.77 7.88
C ALA A 176 0.66 -9.69 8.98
N PRO A 177 1.24 -8.53 9.33
CA PRO A 177 2.57 -8.46 9.96
C PRO A 177 2.69 -9.40 11.18
N PRO A 178 3.79 -10.17 11.32
CA PRO A 178 5.15 -9.89 10.83
C PRO A 178 5.56 -10.58 9.51
N PHE A 179 4.71 -11.40 8.88
CA PHE A 179 5.15 -12.28 7.79
C PHE A 179 5.13 -11.67 6.39
N SER A 180 4.37 -10.59 6.18
CA SER A 180 4.26 -9.91 4.90
C SER A 180 4.24 -8.40 5.12
N LEU A 181 5.30 -7.72 4.65
CA LEU A 181 5.38 -6.27 4.61
C LEU A 181 5.24 -5.85 3.14
N VAL A 182 4.05 -5.41 2.77
CA VAL A 182 3.76 -4.90 1.44
C VAL A 182 3.75 -3.38 1.53
N LEU A 183 4.72 -2.73 0.86
CA LEU A 183 4.74 -1.29 0.75
C LEU A 183 3.65 -0.87 -0.23
N ASP A 184 2.69 -0.08 0.27
CA ASP A 184 1.63 0.44 -0.57
C ASP A 184 2.19 1.54 -1.48
N SER A 185 2.17 1.30 -2.78
CA SER A 185 2.64 2.23 -3.81
C SER A 185 1.42 2.84 -4.51
N CYS A 186 0.74 3.77 -3.83
CA CYS A 186 -0.43 4.46 -4.37
C CYS A 186 -0.05 5.79 -5.05
N PRO A 187 -0.71 6.16 -6.18
CA PRO A 187 -0.42 7.40 -6.90
C PRO A 187 -0.85 8.67 -6.14
N GLY A 188 -1.84 8.58 -5.24
CA GLY A 188 -2.27 9.67 -4.37
C GLY A 188 -2.12 9.31 -2.88
N TYR A 189 -1.65 10.26 -2.06
CA TYR A 189 -1.42 10.03 -0.62
C TYR A 189 -2.72 9.80 0.17
N PHE A 190 -3.81 10.43 -0.26
CA PHE A 190 -5.12 10.36 0.40
C PHE A 190 -6.10 9.40 -0.29
N GLU A 191 -5.71 8.83 -1.44
CA GLU A 191 -6.59 7.98 -2.24
C GLU A 191 -6.65 6.57 -1.66
N VAL A 192 -7.85 6.14 -1.26
CA VAL A 192 -8.08 4.77 -0.81
C VAL A 192 -8.55 3.96 -2.01
N GLN A 193 -7.71 3.05 -2.50
CA GLN A 193 -8.09 2.20 -3.63
C GLN A 193 -9.28 1.32 -3.27
N THR A 194 -10.44 1.58 -3.88
CA THR A 194 -11.61 0.72 -3.73
C THR A 194 -11.48 -0.50 -4.64
N MET A 195 -11.89 -1.68 -4.14
CA MET A 195 -11.89 -2.94 -4.91
C MET A 195 -12.63 -2.78 -6.24
N PHE A 196 -13.72 -2.01 -6.24
CA PHE A 196 -14.42 -1.62 -7.45
C PHE A 196 -13.71 -0.41 -8.06
N ARG A 197 -13.00 -0.64 -9.17
CA ARG A 197 -12.53 0.44 -10.05
C ARG A 197 -13.73 1.00 -10.84
N VAL A 198 -14.63 1.67 -10.14
CA VAL A 198 -15.68 2.47 -10.78
C VAL A 198 -15.10 3.85 -11.04
N ASN A 199 -15.16 4.31 -12.28
CA ASN A 199 -14.84 5.69 -12.62
C ASN A 199 -15.86 6.61 -11.92
N LEU A 200 -15.49 7.11 -10.74
CA LEU A 200 -16.30 8.03 -9.92
C LEU A 200 -16.53 9.39 -10.61
N PHE A 201 -15.96 9.60 -11.80
CA PHE A 201 -16.27 10.74 -12.66
C PHE A 201 -17.75 10.80 -13.07
N LEU A 202 -18.45 9.66 -13.12
CA LEU A 202 -19.88 9.62 -13.47
C LEU A 202 -20.77 10.06 -12.30
N PHE A 203 -20.42 9.78 -11.05
CA PHE A 203 -21.29 10.06 -9.90
C PHE A 203 -21.24 11.53 -9.46
N SER A 204 -20.06 12.15 -9.49
CA SER A 204 -19.93 13.59 -9.22
C SER A 204 -20.58 14.45 -10.32
N ASN A 205 -20.53 14.00 -11.58
CA ASN A 205 -21.24 14.68 -12.66
C ASN A 205 -22.75 14.42 -12.61
N LEU A 206 -23.24 13.25 -12.18
CA LEU A 206 -24.69 13.00 -12.03
C LEU A 206 -25.33 13.84 -10.92
N LEU A 207 -24.61 14.12 -9.83
CA LEU A 207 -25.09 15.01 -8.76
C LEU A 207 -25.05 16.49 -9.16
N LEU A 208 -24.21 16.87 -10.11
CA LEU A 208 -24.07 18.25 -10.60
C LEU A 208 -24.87 18.52 -11.91
N LEU A 209 -25.26 17.48 -12.65
CA LEU A 209 -26.02 17.57 -13.92
C LEU A 209 -27.54 17.49 -13.70
N ASN A 210 -28.07 18.08 -12.63
CA ASN A 210 -29.49 18.46 -12.59
C ASN A 210 -29.72 19.90 -13.10
N ASN A 211 -28.73 20.51 -13.75
CA ASN A 211 -28.90 21.80 -14.42
C ASN A 211 -28.08 21.88 -15.72
N ASN A 212 -28.75 21.59 -16.83
CA ASN A 212 -28.52 22.07 -18.20
C ASN A 212 -27.32 21.55 -19.03
N PHE A 213 -27.68 21.04 -20.24
CA PHE A 213 -26.93 20.92 -21.52
C PHE A 213 -26.15 19.61 -21.84
N PRO A 214 -25.98 19.28 -23.15
CA PRO A 214 -26.40 18.02 -23.76
C PRO A 214 -25.27 16.98 -23.93
N PHE A 215 -25.67 15.73 -24.15
CA PHE A 215 -24.81 14.57 -24.37
C PHE A 215 -23.74 14.77 -25.48
N PRO A 216 -22.50 14.29 -25.32
CA PRO A 216 -21.53 14.22 -26.41
C PRO A 216 -21.76 12.96 -27.26
N ASP A 217 -21.75 13.13 -28.59
CA ASP A 217 -21.98 12.08 -29.59
C ASP A 217 -20.93 10.94 -29.56
N ASP A 218 -21.40 9.74 -29.94
CA ASP A 218 -20.69 8.44 -29.98
C ASP A 218 -19.33 8.42 -30.71
N ASN A 219 -18.97 9.48 -31.46
CA ASN A 219 -17.72 9.55 -32.21
C ASN A 219 -16.47 9.71 -31.33
N MET A 220 -16.59 10.24 -30.12
CA MET A 220 -15.42 10.44 -29.23
C MET A 220 -14.93 9.14 -28.59
N TYR A 221 -15.81 8.17 -28.35
CA TYR A 221 -15.46 6.85 -27.79
C TYR A 221 -14.63 6.01 -28.75
N ASN A 222 -14.89 6.09 -30.06
CA ASN A 222 -14.12 5.36 -31.05
C ASN A 222 -12.69 5.89 -31.21
N MET A 223 -12.46 7.19 -31.01
CA MET A 223 -11.12 7.78 -31.16
C MET A 223 -10.15 7.32 -30.07
N TYR A 224 -10.64 7.09 -28.85
CA TYR A 224 -9.82 6.64 -27.73
C TYR A 224 -9.39 5.17 -27.84
N ASN A 225 -10.24 4.30 -28.41
CA ASN A 225 -9.91 2.89 -28.65
C ASN A 225 -8.91 2.70 -29.80
N ILE A 226 -8.93 3.56 -30.81
CA ILE A 226 -8.00 3.49 -31.95
C ILE A 226 -6.58 3.93 -31.54
N GLU A 227 -6.45 4.92 -30.65
CA GLU A 227 -5.16 5.35 -30.09
C GLU A 227 -4.49 4.25 -29.24
N GLN A 228 -5.29 3.43 -28.53
CA GLN A 228 -4.78 2.32 -27.71
C GLN A 228 -4.29 1.13 -28.55
N MET A 229 -4.96 0.78 -29.66
CA MET A 229 -4.50 -0.31 -30.53
C MET A 229 -3.21 0.00 -31.30
N LYS A 230 -2.85 1.27 -31.50
CA LYS A 230 -1.58 1.64 -32.15
C LYS A 230 -0.35 1.56 -31.23
N ARG A 231 -0.53 1.29 -29.93
CA ARG A 231 0.57 1.22 -28.95
C ARG A 231 0.86 -0.20 -28.41
N SER A 232 0.19 -1.23 -28.93
CA SER A 232 0.52 -2.65 -28.69
C SER A 232 1.22 -3.25 -29.89
#